data_AF-A0A943X3W2-F1
#
_entry.id   AF-A0A943X3W2-F1
#
_cell.length_a   1.000
_cell.length_b   1.000
_cell.length_c   1.000
_cell.angle_alpha   90.00
_cell.angle_beta   90.00
_cell.angle_gamma   90.00
#
_symmetry.space_group_name_H-M   'P 1'
#
loop_
_entity.id
_entity.type
_entity.pdbx_description
1 polymer ?
#
loop_
_entity_poly.entity_id
_entity_poly.type
_entity_poly.pdbx_seq_one_letter_code
_entity_poly.pdbx_strand_id
1 'polypeptide(L)'
;MFIYKGESCIPGEKPWIQEKNEKVPGRDFLVLITGIYKGLITEETPVVCGLTETNKVNVIYPNTAVSISALVSEADEIMAQINEDWPLYIMGTAENGETVYINVRYEADKIITEQTCISGKNSDTIRDLCIRVICPDKNTAEALLNAVNNLNWKTDVIVSEWSNLEFFKNNKFALNDDMRGYFCYASVQCKADEDKCLDSLDFFNKISLWESFLKYGFAPLEFEWLNSKISDGTVYRRMEWEISLLKTIENLKFTLVVKENLFSLFDSEGRKLYFSVEHNNSAEKALMKILFPLN
;
A
#
# COMPACT_ATOMS: atom_id res chain seq x y z
N MET A 1 -6.92 -2.55 37.63
CA MET A 1 -7.46 -3.45 36.59
C MET A 1 -8.95 -3.18 36.50
N PHE A 2 -9.38 -2.44 35.48
CA PHE A 2 -10.78 -2.12 35.27
C PHE A 2 -11.18 -2.69 33.91
N ILE A 3 -12.09 -3.66 33.91
CA ILE A 3 -12.60 -4.31 32.70
C ILE A 3 -13.79 -3.47 32.23
N TYR A 4 -13.69 -2.87 31.04
CA TYR A 4 -14.83 -2.22 30.40
C TYR A 4 -15.64 -3.29 29.66
N LYS A 5 -16.87 -3.54 30.08
CA LYS A 5 -17.83 -4.41 29.36
C LYS A 5 -18.79 -3.52 28.57
N GLY A 6 -18.47 -3.26 27.31
CA GLY A 6 -19.42 -2.74 26.34
C GLY A 6 -20.02 -3.92 25.59
N GLU A 7 -21.31 -4.21 25.80
CA GLU A 7 -22.05 -5.16 24.95
C GLU A 7 -22.57 -4.39 23.73
N SER A 8 -22.07 -4.71 22.53
CA SER A 8 -22.62 -4.18 21.28
C SER A 8 -23.76 -5.10 20.80
N CYS A 9 -24.95 -4.52 20.63
CA CYS A 9 -26.08 -5.16 19.97
C CYS A 9 -26.09 -4.72 18.50
N ILE A 10 -26.08 -5.66 17.55
CA ILE A 10 -26.23 -5.38 16.10
C ILE A 10 -27.61 -5.90 15.66
N PRO A 11 -28.29 -5.26 14.68
CA PRO A 11 -28.15 -5.73 13.30
C PRO A 11 -28.15 -4.60 12.25
N GLY A 12 -27.06 -4.53 11.49
CA GLY A 12 -26.89 -3.79 10.25
C GLY A 12 -25.64 -4.37 9.59
N GLU A 13 -25.71 -4.74 8.31
CA GLU A 13 -24.63 -5.41 7.59
C GLU A 13 -23.32 -4.62 7.69
N LYS A 14 -22.37 -5.12 8.49
CA LYS A 14 -21.00 -4.61 8.56
C LYS A 14 -20.26 -5.14 7.32
N PRO A 15 -19.59 -4.30 6.51
CA PRO A 15 -18.90 -4.71 5.28
C PRO A 15 -17.64 -5.58 5.51
N TRP A 16 -17.37 -5.98 6.75
CA TRP A 16 -16.14 -6.68 7.19
C TRP A 16 -16.39 -8.14 7.61
N ILE A 17 -17.63 -8.62 7.55
CA ILE A 17 -17.95 -9.98 7.98
C ILE A 17 -17.51 -10.96 6.89
N GLN A 18 -16.29 -11.46 6.99
CA GLN A 18 -15.93 -12.73 6.37
C GLN A 18 -16.39 -13.86 7.28
N GLU A 19 -17.05 -14.87 6.70
CA GLU A 19 -17.33 -16.14 7.39
C GLU A 19 -16.07 -16.65 8.09
N LYS A 20 -16.25 -17.31 9.25
CA LYS A 20 -15.23 -17.94 10.13
C LYS A 20 -14.29 -18.92 9.37
N ASN A 21 -13.55 -18.42 8.40
CA ASN A 21 -12.71 -19.15 7.46
C ASN A 21 -11.25 -18.80 7.72
N GLU A 22 -10.43 -19.85 7.72
CA GLU A 22 -8.96 -19.88 7.68
C GLU A 22 -8.23 -18.57 8.04
N LYS A 23 -7.61 -18.57 9.22
CA LYS A 23 -6.89 -17.43 9.82
C LYS A 23 -5.82 -16.87 8.88
N VAL A 24 -5.98 -15.61 8.47
CA VAL A 24 -5.04 -14.88 7.60
C VAL A 24 -4.64 -13.54 8.23
N PRO A 25 -3.99 -13.57 9.41
CA PRO A 25 -3.74 -12.38 10.23
C PRO A 25 -2.94 -11.29 9.51
N GLY A 26 -2.08 -11.63 8.54
CA GLY A 26 -1.36 -10.65 7.75
C GLY A 26 -2.27 -9.81 6.84
N ARG A 27 -3.23 -10.44 6.15
CA ARG A 27 -4.21 -9.71 5.33
C ARG A 27 -5.19 -8.96 6.20
N ASP A 28 -5.68 -9.58 7.27
CA ASP A 28 -6.63 -8.95 8.19
C ASP A 28 -6.02 -7.72 8.86
N PHE A 29 -4.72 -7.75 9.18
CA PHE A 29 -3.99 -6.57 9.63
C PHE A 29 -3.99 -5.45 8.58
N LEU A 30 -3.75 -5.77 7.30
CA LEU A 30 -3.82 -4.77 6.22
C LEU A 30 -5.25 -4.23 6.02
N VAL A 31 -6.26 -5.09 6.13
CA VAL A 31 -7.68 -4.70 6.10
C VAL A 31 -8.00 -3.71 7.23
N LEU A 32 -7.55 -3.99 8.45
CA LEU A 32 -7.73 -3.12 9.61
C LEU A 32 -7.09 -1.74 9.39
N ILE A 33 -5.81 -1.68 9.02
CA ILE A 33 -5.09 -0.41 8.89
C ILE A 33 -5.64 0.42 7.71
N THR A 34 -5.97 -0.21 6.58
CA THR A 34 -6.59 0.51 5.44
C THR A 34 -8.00 0.98 5.75
N GLY A 35 -8.78 0.19 6.50
CA GLY A 35 -10.10 0.58 6.99
C GLY A 35 -10.03 1.79 7.90
N ILE A 36 -9.11 1.79 8.88
CA ILE A 36 -8.85 2.95 9.75
C ILE A 36 -8.42 4.16 8.92
N TYR A 37 -7.47 4.01 7.99
CA TYR A 37 -7.01 5.10 7.13
C TYR A 37 -8.17 5.79 6.39
N LYS A 38 -9.11 5.01 5.82
CA LYS A 38 -10.27 5.55 5.09
C LYS A 38 -11.32 6.16 6.01
N GLY A 39 -11.46 5.64 7.23
CA GLY A 39 -12.36 6.20 8.24
C GLY A 39 -11.83 7.51 8.84
N LEU A 40 -10.51 7.67 8.87
CA LEU A 40 -9.87 8.93 9.24
C LEU A 40 -10.03 9.94 8.11
N ILE A 41 -10.62 11.10 8.40
CA ILE A 41 -10.66 12.23 7.48
C ILE A 41 -9.28 12.91 7.49
N THR A 42 -8.27 12.24 6.95
CA THR A 42 -6.88 12.70 6.90
C THR A 42 -6.31 12.56 5.50
N GLU A 43 -5.50 13.55 5.09
CA GLU A 43 -4.70 13.48 3.87
C GLU A 43 -3.27 12.97 4.14
N GLU A 44 -2.87 12.88 5.41
CA GLU A 44 -1.54 12.39 5.80
C GLU A 44 -1.47 10.88 5.67
N THR A 45 -0.48 10.39 4.89
CA THR A 45 -0.21 8.96 4.77
C THR A 45 0.35 8.42 6.09
N PRO A 46 -0.07 7.22 6.54
CA PRO A 46 0.46 6.62 7.74
C PRO A 46 1.97 6.40 7.66
N VAL A 47 2.64 6.57 8.81
CA VAL A 47 4.07 6.29 8.97
C VAL A 47 4.23 4.83 9.39
N VAL A 48 4.93 4.06 8.56
CA VAL A 48 5.21 2.66 8.84
C VAL A 48 6.56 2.56 9.54
N CYS A 49 6.59 1.91 10.70
CA CYS A 49 7.81 1.72 11.49
C CYS A 49 7.98 0.24 11.82
N GLY A 50 9.03 -0.37 11.29
CA GLY A 50 9.48 -1.70 11.67
C GLY A 50 11.01 -1.69 11.80
N LEU A 51 11.53 -2.34 12.82
CA LEU A 51 12.95 -2.67 12.89
C LEU A 51 13.11 -4.06 12.29
N THR A 52 13.96 -4.21 11.27
CA THR A 52 14.26 -5.49 10.61
C THR A 52 14.77 -6.55 11.60
N GLU A 53 15.32 -6.14 12.73
CA GLU A 53 15.78 -7.04 13.78
C GLU A 53 14.67 -7.54 14.74
N THR A 54 13.45 -7.00 14.63
CA THR A 54 12.31 -7.31 15.50
C THR A 54 11.17 -7.97 14.74
N ASN A 55 10.32 -8.73 15.43
CA ASN A 55 9.09 -9.28 14.86
C ASN A 55 7.90 -8.31 14.97
N LYS A 56 8.14 -6.99 15.05
CA LYS A 56 7.12 -5.98 15.33
C LYS A 56 6.96 -5.03 14.16
N VAL A 57 5.73 -4.85 13.71
CA VAL A 57 5.35 -3.85 12.71
C VAL A 57 4.42 -2.84 13.36
N ASN A 58 4.71 -1.55 13.16
CA ASN A 58 3.91 -0.44 13.68
C ASN A 58 3.42 0.40 12.51
N VAL A 59 2.17 0.85 12.58
CA VAL A 59 1.56 1.80 11.66
C VAL A 59 1.05 2.96 12.48
N ILE A 60 1.64 4.15 12.28
CA ILE A 60 1.33 5.37 13.01
C ILE A 60 0.50 6.27 12.09
N TYR A 61 -0.62 6.77 12.60
CA TYR A 61 -1.44 7.80 11.98
C TYR A 61 -1.13 9.11 12.70
N PRO A 62 -0.14 9.88 12.22
CA PRO A 62 0.31 11.09 12.89
C PRO A 62 -0.81 12.14 12.92
N ASN A 63 -0.77 13.04 13.92
CA ASN A 63 -1.68 14.18 14.01
C ASN A 63 -3.18 13.82 14.06
N THR A 64 -3.50 12.56 14.39
CA THR A 64 -4.87 12.10 14.58
C THR A 64 -5.34 12.33 16.01
N ALA A 65 -6.65 12.51 16.18
CA ALA A 65 -7.31 12.44 17.47
C ALA A 65 -8.54 11.53 17.31
N VAL A 66 -8.53 10.40 18.00
CA VAL A 66 -9.51 9.32 17.78
C VAL A 66 -10.26 9.02 19.07
N SER A 67 -11.58 8.92 18.99
CA SER A 67 -12.42 8.39 20.07
C SER A 67 -12.24 6.88 20.16
N ILE A 68 -11.87 6.41 21.36
CA ILE A 68 -11.59 4.98 21.59
C ILE A 68 -12.86 4.15 21.41
N SER A 69 -14.00 4.63 21.91
CA SER A 69 -15.27 3.91 21.79
C SER A 69 -15.71 3.78 20.33
N ALA A 70 -15.55 4.83 19.51
CA ALA A 70 -15.84 4.78 18.08
C ALA A 70 -14.94 3.77 17.37
N LEU A 71 -13.62 3.88 17.56
CA LEU A 71 -12.63 2.96 16.97
C LEU A 71 -12.92 1.49 17.32
N VAL A 72 -13.17 1.22 18.60
CA VAL A 72 -13.48 -0.14 19.07
C VAL A 72 -14.79 -0.61 18.48
N SER A 73 -15.85 0.20 18.46
CA SER A 73 -17.15 -0.22 17.92
C SER A 73 -17.12 -0.61 16.44
N GLU A 74 -16.20 -0.03 15.67
CA GLU A 74 -16.07 -0.27 14.24
C GLU A 74 -15.13 -1.46 13.92
N ALA A 75 -14.10 -1.68 14.74
CA ALA A 75 -13.03 -2.62 14.43
C ALA A 75 -12.80 -3.73 15.48
N ASP A 76 -13.64 -3.83 16.52
CA ASP A 76 -13.52 -4.80 17.61
C ASP A 76 -13.33 -6.24 17.13
N GLU A 77 -14.16 -6.66 16.18
CA GLU A 77 -14.18 -8.03 15.66
C GLU A 77 -12.87 -8.41 14.95
N ILE A 78 -12.41 -7.59 13.99
CA ILE A 78 -11.18 -7.87 13.24
C ILE A 78 -9.95 -7.76 14.14
N MET A 79 -9.95 -6.83 15.12
CA MET A 79 -8.87 -6.73 16.10
C MET A 79 -8.79 -7.97 16.98
N ALA A 80 -9.95 -8.46 17.46
CA ALA A 80 -10.01 -9.68 18.27
C ALA A 80 -9.56 -10.92 17.48
N GLN A 81 -9.95 -11.03 16.21
CA GLN A 81 -9.55 -12.12 15.30
C GLN A 81 -8.03 -12.14 15.08
N ILE A 82 -7.42 -10.99 14.73
CA ILE A 82 -5.96 -10.90 14.57
C ILE A 82 -5.25 -11.30 15.86
N ASN A 83 -5.74 -10.83 17.02
CA ASN A 83 -5.17 -11.11 18.34
C ASN A 83 -5.19 -12.60 18.74
N GLU A 84 -5.98 -13.46 18.08
CA GLU A 84 -5.94 -14.90 18.34
C GLU A 84 -4.62 -15.54 17.89
N ASP A 85 -3.94 -14.96 16.89
CA ASP A 85 -2.71 -15.51 16.32
C ASP A 85 -1.52 -14.54 16.44
N TRP A 86 -1.74 -13.26 16.13
CA TRP A 86 -0.71 -12.22 16.11
C TRP A 86 -1.06 -11.14 17.14
N PRO A 87 -0.32 -11.04 18.27
CA PRO A 87 -0.61 -10.03 19.28
C PRO A 87 -0.64 -8.62 18.69
N LEU A 88 -1.76 -7.94 18.89
CA LEU A 88 -2.08 -6.63 18.36
C LEU A 88 -2.45 -5.68 19.49
N TYR A 89 -1.87 -4.49 19.44
CA TYR A 89 -2.12 -3.40 20.39
C TYR A 89 -2.41 -2.12 19.63
N ILE A 90 -3.43 -1.40 20.07
CA ILE A 90 -3.58 0.01 19.74
C ILE A 90 -2.86 0.82 20.80
N MET A 91 -2.14 1.83 20.37
CA MET A 91 -1.42 2.78 21.21
C MET A 91 -1.76 4.20 20.80
N GLY A 92 -1.66 5.12 21.75
CA GLY A 92 -1.72 6.55 21.46
C GLY A 92 -1.46 7.38 22.71
N THR A 93 -1.47 8.69 22.56
CA THR A 93 -1.17 9.64 23.63
C THR A 93 -2.47 10.24 24.17
N ALA A 94 -2.75 10.07 25.46
CA ALA A 94 -3.88 10.73 26.12
C ALA A 94 -3.61 12.23 26.34
N GLU A 95 -4.65 12.99 26.69
CA GLU A 95 -4.53 14.45 26.94
C GLU A 95 -3.55 14.79 28.07
N ASN A 96 -3.41 13.90 29.05
CA ASN A 96 -2.45 14.05 30.15
C ASN A 96 -1.00 13.70 29.75
N GLY A 97 -0.76 13.35 28.48
CA GLY A 97 0.54 12.97 27.93
C GLY A 97 0.92 11.50 28.15
N GLU A 98 0.08 10.69 28.80
CA GLU A 98 0.37 9.27 29.01
C GLU A 98 0.14 8.45 27.73
N THR A 99 0.98 7.44 27.53
CA THR A 99 0.69 6.41 26.53
C THR A 99 -0.42 5.49 27.03
N VAL A 100 -1.48 5.40 26.24
CA VAL A 100 -2.59 4.48 26.42
C VAL A 100 -2.37 3.27 25.53
N TYR A 101 -2.56 2.08 26.09
CA TYR A 101 -2.58 0.81 25.38
C TYR A 101 -4.00 0.27 25.38
N ILE A 102 -4.50 -0.16 24.23
CA ILE A 102 -5.79 -0.84 24.10
C ILE A 102 -5.54 -2.22 23.51
N ASN A 103 -6.08 -3.24 24.16
CA ASN A 103 -6.08 -4.61 23.70
C ASN A 103 -7.53 -5.08 23.53
N VAL A 104 -7.80 -5.75 22.41
CA VAL A 104 -9.13 -6.27 22.08
C VAL A 104 -8.98 -7.75 21.76
N ARG A 105 -9.69 -8.63 22.49
CA ARG A 105 -9.53 -10.09 22.37
C ARG A 105 -10.85 -10.81 22.59
N TYR A 106 -10.90 -12.06 22.14
CA TYR A 106 -11.97 -12.98 22.54
C TYR A 106 -11.73 -13.53 23.95
N GLU A 107 -12.80 -13.59 24.74
CA GLU A 107 -12.86 -14.28 26.03
C GLU A 107 -14.22 -14.98 26.14
N ALA A 108 -14.23 -16.32 26.10
CA ALA A 108 -15.44 -17.14 26.12
C ALA A 108 -16.51 -16.68 25.09
N ASP A 109 -16.10 -16.55 23.82
CA ASP A 109 -16.91 -16.07 22.67
C ASP A 109 -17.46 -14.64 22.79
N LYS A 110 -16.95 -13.85 23.74
CA LYS A 110 -17.24 -12.41 23.84
C LYS A 110 -16.00 -11.59 23.51
N ILE A 111 -16.19 -10.44 22.88
CA ILE A 111 -15.09 -9.49 22.67
C ILE A 111 -14.92 -8.66 23.94
N ILE A 112 -13.69 -8.65 24.46
CA ILE A 112 -13.29 -7.86 25.62
C ILE A 112 -12.30 -6.81 25.17
N THR A 113 -12.53 -5.57 25.60
CA THR A 113 -11.63 -4.45 25.39
C THR A 113 -11.02 -4.01 26.72
N GLU A 114 -9.70 -3.95 26.78
CA GLU A 114 -8.96 -3.51 27.95
C GLU A 114 -8.09 -2.31 27.62
N GLN A 115 -8.15 -1.30 28.49
CA GLN A 115 -7.30 -0.12 28.42
C GLN A 115 -6.30 -0.15 29.56
N THR A 116 -5.02 0.14 29.26
CA THR A 116 -3.96 0.23 30.25
C THR A 116 -3.13 1.49 30.04
N CYS A 117 -2.81 2.20 31.12
CA CYS A 117 -1.90 3.35 31.17
C CYS A 117 -1.19 3.36 32.53
N ILE A 118 -0.19 4.23 32.70
CA ILE A 118 0.62 4.31 33.93
C ILE A 118 -0.25 4.73 35.14
N SER A 119 -1.11 5.74 34.98
CA SER A 119 -1.99 6.20 36.06
C SER A 119 -3.15 5.26 36.38
N GLY A 120 -3.43 4.28 35.52
CA GLY A 120 -4.62 3.41 35.61
C GLY A 120 -5.95 4.13 35.33
N LYS A 121 -5.92 5.37 34.82
CA LYS A 121 -7.12 6.12 34.43
C LYS A 121 -7.49 5.85 32.98
N ASN A 122 -8.78 5.62 32.75
CA ASN A 122 -9.28 5.50 31.39
C ASN A 122 -9.23 6.85 30.66
N SER A 123 -9.09 6.79 29.34
CA SER A 123 -9.12 7.94 28.44
C SER A 123 -10.18 7.70 27.37
N ASP A 124 -10.94 8.73 27.01
CA ASP A 124 -11.97 8.63 25.96
C ASP A 124 -11.39 8.83 24.56
N THR A 125 -10.29 9.57 24.46
CA THR A 125 -9.61 9.93 23.21
C THR A 125 -8.11 9.72 23.30
N ILE A 126 -7.50 9.33 22.18
CA ILE A 126 -6.04 9.24 22.02
C ILE A 126 -5.58 10.02 20.80
N ARG A 127 -4.37 10.57 20.88
CA ARG A 127 -3.66 11.22 19.78
C ARG A 127 -2.55 10.34 19.22
N ASP A 128 -2.16 10.61 17.98
CA ASP A 128 -1.07 9.89 17.28
C ASP A 128 -1.31 8.37 17.33
N LEU A 129 -2.47 7.96 16.82
CA LEU A 129 -2.90 6.57 16.81
C LEU A 129 -1.79 5.68 16.22
N CYS A 130 -1.45 4.61 16.92
CA CYS A 130 -0.48 3.63 16.48
C CYS A 130 -1.09 2.23 16.60
N ILE A 131 -1.05 1.46 15.52
CA ILE A 131 -1.42 0.05 15.52
C ILE A 131 -0.13 -0.76 15.44
N ARG A 132 0.11 -1.58 16.47
CA ARG A 132 1.25 -2.48 16.55
C ARG A 132 0.79 -3.91 16.44
N VAL A 133 1.42 -4.67 15.56
CA VAL A 133 1.27 -6.12 15.49
C VAL A 133 2.61 -6.81 15.74
N ILE A 134 2.56 -7.95 16.43
CA ILE A 134 3.70 -8.80 16.72
C ILE A 134 3.54 -10.08 15.89
N CYS A 135 4.43 -10.25 14.90
CA CYS A 135 4.42 -11.40 14.01
C CYS A 135 5.06 -12.63 14.69
N PRO A 136 4.81 -13.86 14.19
CA PRO A 136 5.37 -15.10 14.77
C PRO A 136 6.90 -15.14 14.73
N ASP A 137 7.48 -14.58 13.68
CA ASP A 137 8.93 -14.55 13.45
C ASP A 137 9.35 -13.30 12.67
N LYS A 138 10.66 -13.10 12.53
CA LYS A 138 11.24 -11.93 11.86
C LYS A 138 11.00 -11.92 10.35
N ASN A 139 11.01 -13.07 9.70
CA ASN A 139 10.82 -13.15 8.24
C ASN A 139 9.38 -12.76 7.90
N THR A 140 8.41 -13.22 8.71
CA THR A 140 7.00 -12.82 8.58
C THR A 140 6.83 -11.32 8.80
N ALA A 141 7.52 -10.73 9.80
CA ALA A 141 7.49 -9.29 10.03
C ALA A 141 8.13 -8.48 8.90
N GLU A 142 9.23 -8.96 8.32
CA GLU A 142 9.91 -8.32 7.18
C GLU A 142 9.02 -8.35 5.93
N ALA A 143 8.39 -9.48 5.63
CA ALA A 143 7.46 -9.59 4.51
C ALA A 143 6.21 -8.70 4.70
N LEU A 144 5.66 -8.65 5.91
CA LEU A 144 4.56 -7.73 6.24
C LEU A 144 4.98 -6.27 6.12
N LEU A 145 6.16 -5.91 6.65
CA LEU A 145 6.70 -4.56 6.56
C LEU A 145 6.88 -4.14 5.09
N ASN A 146 7.39 -5.04 4.26
CA ASN A 146 7.52 -4.81 2.83
C ASN A 146 6.14 -4.61 2.16
N ALA A 147 5.15 -5.41 2.52
CA ALA A 147 3.78 -5.27 2.02
C ALA A 147 3.16 -3.92 2.41
N VAL A 148 3.31 -3.48 3.66
CA VAL A 148 2.73 -2.21 4.14
C VAL A 148 3.50 -0.99 3.57
N ASN A 149 4.81 -1.07 3.39
CA ASN A 149 5.60 0.02 2.80
C ASN A 149 5.28 0.25 1.32
N ASN A 150 4.94 -0.82 0.59
CA ASN A 150 4.60 -0.75 -0.83
C ASN A 150 3.09 -0.65 -1.08
N LEU A 151 2.30 -0.48 -0.03
CA LEU A 151 0.85 -0.30 -0.11
C LEU A 151 0.53 1.12 -0.56
N ASN A 152 -0.21 1.23 -1.65
CA ASN A 152 -0.89 2.47 -2.00
C ASN A 152 -2.21 2.57 -1.22
N TRP A 153 -2.19 3.41 -0.19
CA TRP A 153 -3.31 3.62 0.74
C TRP A 153 -4.62 4.10 0.10
N LYS A 154 -4.58 4.62 -1.13
CA LYS A 154 -5.78 5.09 -1.84
C LYS A 154 -6.44 3.99 -2.68
N THR A 155 -5.64 3.07 -3.22
CA THR A 155 -6.11 2.02 -4.15
C THR A 155 -6.18 0.64 -3.50
N ASP A 156 -5.60 0.48 -2.30
CA ASP A 156 -5.39 -0.78 -1.58
C ASP A 156 -4.55 -1.81 -2.32
N VAL A 157 -3.73 -1.35 -3.27
CA VAL A 157 -2.84 -2.20 -4.06
C VAL A 157 -1.42 -2.11 -3.50
N ILE A 158 -0.78 -3.26 -3.42
CA ILE A 158 0.60 -3.44 -3.03
C ILE A 158 1.39 -3.73 -4.31
N VAL A 159 2.38 -2.89 -4.60
CA VAL A 159 3.29 -3.06 -5.74
C VAL A 159 4.61 -3.61 -5.23
N SER A 160 4.87 -4.91 -5.42
CA SER A 160 6.03 -5.57 -4.79
C SER A 160 6.90 -6.30 -5.80
N GLU A 161 8.04 -6.79 -5.33
CA GLU A 161 8.84 -7.76 -6.07
C GLU A 161 8.20 -9.16 -6.04
N TRP A 162 8.39 -9.92 -7.11
CA TRP A 162 7.92 -11.31 -7.23
C TRP A 162 8.45 -12.27 -6.15
N SER A 163 9.56 -11.93 -5.49
CA SER A 163 10.08 -12.66 -4.34
C SER A 163 9.10 -12.74 -3.17
N ASN A 164 8.13 -11.81 -3.08
CA ASN A 164 7.11 -11.76 -2.01
C ASN A 164 5.83 -12.53 -2.34
N LEU A 165 5.72 -13.14 -3.53
CA LEU A 165 4.51 -13.83 -3.98
C LEU A 165 4.02 -14.89 -2.99
N GLU A 166 4.95 -15.64 -2.40
CA GLU A 166 4.62 -16.72 -1.45
C GLU A 166 3.98 -16.17 -0.17
N PHE A 167 4.46 -15.03 0.33
CA PHE A 167 3.83 -14.34 1.45
C PHE A 167 2.39 -13.93 1.13
N PHE A 168 2.16 -13.38 -0.06
CA PHE A 168 0.82 -12.97 -0.49
C PHE A 168 -0.14 -14.15 -0.64
N LYS A 169 0.33 -15.27 -1.19
CA LYS A 169 -0.46 -16.51 -1.30
C LYS A 169 -0.81 -17.08 0.08
N ASN A 170 0.18 -17.18 0.97
CA ASN A 170 -0.02 -17.73 2.31
C ASN A 170 -0.95 -16.88 3.18
N ASN A 171 -1.02 -15.57 2.94
CA ASN A 171 -1.96 -14.66 3.60
C ASN A 171 -3.22 -14.39 2.77
N LYS A 172 -3.43 -15.11 1.65
CA LYS A 172 -4.62 -15.01 0.78
C LYS A 172 -4.97 -13.59 0.36
N PHE A 173 -3.96 -12.79 0.04
CA PHE A 173 -4.18 -11.52 -0.63
C PHE A 173 -4.84 -11.76 -2.00
N ALA A 174 -5.62 -10.80 -2.46
CA ALA A 174 -6.23 -10.89 -3.77
C ALA A 174 -5.16 -10.65 -4.85
N LEU A 175 -4.78 -11.73 -5.52
CA LEU A 175 -3.82 -11.76 -6.62
C LEU A 175 -4.56 -11.84 -7.96
N ASN A 176 -3.97 -11.23 -8.98
CA ASN A 176 -4.39 -11.44 -10.35
C ASN A 176 -3.37 -12.34 -11.05
N ASP A 177 -3.62 -13.65 -11.01
CA ASP A 177 -2.68 -14.67 -11.52
C ASP A 177 -2.41 -14.56 -13.04
N ASP A 178 -3.30 -13.88 -13.77
CA ASP A 178 -3.16 -13.63 -15.20
C ASP A 178 -2.25 -12.43 -15.50
N MET A 179 -2.05 -11.52 -14.53
CA MET A 179 -1.18 -10.36 -14.67
C MET A 179 0.28 -10.75 -14.37
N ARG A 180 1.08 -10.92 -15.43
CA ARG A 180 2.54 -11.08 -15.32
C ARG A 180 3.26 -9.78 -15.68
N GLY A 181 3.04 -8.75 -14.86
CA GLY A 181 3.73 -7.47 -14.97
C GLY A 181 5.20 -7.55 -14.57
N TYR A 182 5.89 -6.41 -14.69
CA TYR A 182 7.22 -6.23 -14.11
C TYR A 182 7.19 -6.41 -12.59
N PHE A 183 6.11 -5.95 -11.94
CA PHE A 183 5.89 -6.08 -10.51
C PHE A 183 4.89 -7.19 -10.18
N CYS A 184 4.96 -7.66 -8.93
CA CYS A 184 3.95 -8.51 -8.32
C CYS A 184 2.89 -7.64 -7.64
N TYR A 185 1.68 -7.66 -8.18
CA TYR A 185 0.54 -6.91 -7.64
C TYR A 185 -0.31 -7.77 -6.72
N ALA A 186 -0.51 -7.28 -5.50
CA ALA A 186 -1.44 -7.85 -4.53
C ALA A 186 -2.42 -6.77 -4.08
N SER A 187 -3.62 -7.18 -3.67
CA SER A 187 -4.64 -6.25 -3.18
C SER A 187 -5.25 -6.76 -1.88
N VAL A 188 -5.60 -5.83 -0.99
CA VAL A 188 -6.00 -6.16 0.39
C VAL A 188 -7.34 -6.91 0.43
N GLN A 189 -8.31 -6.50 -0.41
CA GLN A 189 -9.67 -7.05 -0.39
C GLN A 189 -10.09 -7.66 -1.73
N CYS A 190 -10.13 -6.84 -2.78
CA CYS A 190 -10.66 -7.22 -4.09
C CYS A 190 -9.55 -7.15 -5.12
N LYS A 191 -9.54 -8.12 -6.05
CA LYS A 191 -8.58 -8.16 -7.16
C LYS A 191 -8.52 -6.80 -7.85
N ALA A 192 -7.32 -6.23 -7.93
CA ALA A 192 -7.07 -5.01 -8.65
C ALA A 192 -7.17 -5.24 -10.16
N ASP A 193 -7.78 -4.29 -10.85
CA ASP A 193 -7.72 -4.18 -12.30
C ASP A 193 -6.42 -3.48 -12.73
N GLU A 194 -6.18 -3.46 -14.04
CA GLU A 194 -5.00 -2.87 -14.67
C GLU A 194 -4.87 -1.38 -14.30
N ASP A 195 -6.00 -0.68 -14.26
CA ASP A 195 -6.08 0.74 -13.93
C ASP A 195 -5.59 1.02 -12.51
N LYS A 196 -6.11 0.30 -11.53
CA LYS A 196 -5.66 0.43 -10.13
C LYS A 196 -4.21 0.04 -9.98
N CYS A 197 -3.76 -1.03 -10.65
CA CYS A 197 -2.35 -1.43 -10.62
C CYS A 197 -1.44 -0.31 -11.15
N LEU A 198 -1.79 0.30 -12.28
CA LEU A 198 -1.02 1.39 -12.88
C LEU A 198 -1.04 2.66 -12.01
N ASP A 199 -2.20 3.04 -11.47
CA ASP A 199 -2.36 4.21 -10.61
C ASP A 199 -1.63 4.04 -9.26
N SER A 200 -1.30 2.80 -8.90
CA SER A 200 -0.60 2.46 -7.66
C SER A 200 0.92 2.59 -7.77
N LEU A 201 1.46 2.66 -8.99
CA LEU A 201 2.89 2.80 -9.21
C LEU A 201 3.40 4.13 -8.65
N ASP A 202 4.42 4.04 -7.79
CA ASP A 202 5.12 5.22 -7.30
C ASP A 202 6.14 5.74 -8.31
N PHE A 203 6.84 6.82 -7.95
CA PHE A 203 7.86 7.42 -8.78
C PHE A 203 9.00 6.46 -9.14
N PHE A 204 9.45 5.64 -8.19
CA PHE A 204 10.58 4.73 -8.36
C PHE A 204 10.19 3.52 -9.20
N ASN A 205 8.97 3.01 -9.06
CA ASN A 205 8.44 1.98 -9.94
C ASN A 205 8.44 2.45 -11.40
N LYS A 206 8.01 3.70 -11.65
CA LYS A 206 7.99 4.29 -13.00
C LYS A 206 9.41 4.41 -13.57
N ILE A 207 10.39 4.81 -12.75
CA ILE A 207 11.81 4.78 -13.15
C ILE A 207 12.22 3.36 -13.54
N SER A 208 11.93 2.35 -12.73
CA SER A 208 12.31 0.96 -13.04
C SER A 208 11.70 0.46 -14.35
N LEU A 209 10.46 0.83 -14.68
CA LEU A 209 9.84 0.52 -15.97
C LEU A 209 10.55 1.22 -17.13
N TRP A 210 10.88 2.50 -16.99
CA TRP A 210 11.63 3.21 -18.03
C TRP A 210 13.04 2.65 -18.20
N GLU A 211 13.71 2.28 -17.11
CA GLU A 211 15.02 1.65 -17.16
C GLU A 211 14.94 0.28 -17.82
N SER A 212 13.89 -0.51 -17.54
CA SER A 212 13.69 -1.81 -18.18
C SER A 212 13.66 -1.68 -19.70
N PHE A 213 12.95 -0.65 -20.17
CA PHE A 213 12.79 -0.37 -21.58
C PHE A 213 14.03 0.27 -22.23
N LEU A 214 14.53 1.39 -21.69
CA LEU A 214 15.61 2.14 -22.33
C LEU A 214 16.97 1.44 -22.24
N LYS A 215 17.23 0.69 -21.16
CA LYS A 215 18.53 0.02 -20.95
C LYS A 215 18.55 -1.40 -21.53
N TYR A 216 17.47 -2.16 -21.34
CA TYR A 216 17.44 -3.57 -21.72
C TYR A 216 16.55 -3.87 -22.93
N GLY A 217 15.83 -2.87 -23.47
CA GLY A 217 14.88 -3.06 -24.57
C GLY A 217 13.64 -3.86 -24.17
N PHE A 218 13.42 -4.09 -22.87
CA PHE A 218 12.31 -4.87 -22.37
C PHE A 218 11.09 -3.96 -22.15
N ALA A 219 9.97 -4.28 -22.78
CA ALA A 219 8.71 -3.56 -22.65
C ALA A 219 7.73 -4.35 -21.75
N PRO A 220 7.66 -4.03 -20.45
CA PRO A 220 6.68 -4.60 -19.54
C PRO A 220 5.22 -4.34 -19.94
N LEU A 221 4.35 -5.20 -19.43
CA LEU A 221 2.89 -5.13 -19.59
C LEU A 221 2.31 -3.78 -19.14
N GLU A 222 2.91 -3.17 -18.11
CA GLU A 222 2.52 -1.86 -17.58
C GLU A 222 2.52 -0.75 -18.65
N PHE A 223 3.34 -0.88 -19.69
CA PHE A 223 3.32 0.07 -20.81
C PHE A 223 2.10 -0.10 -21.72
N GLU A 224 1.50 -1.30 -21.80
CA GLU A 224 0.23 -1.51 -22.51
C GLU A 224 -0.90 -0.77 -21.77
N TRP A 225 -0.97 -0.93 -20.44
CA TRP A 225 -1.93 -0.23 -19.58
C TRP A 225 -1.77 1.30 -19.70
N LEU A 226 -0.52 1.79 -19.62
CA LEU A 226 -0.22 3.21 -19.77
C LEU A 226 -0.62 3.74 -21.15
N ASN A 227 -0.35 2.99 -22.22
CA ASN A 227 -0.71 3.42 -23.57
C ASN A 227 -2.24 3.48 -23.77
N SER A 228 -3.00 2.55 -23.17
CA SER A 228 -4.46 2.63 -23.13
C SER A 228 -4.91 3.93 -22.45
N LYS A 229 -4.41 4.20 -21.24
CA LYS A 229 -4.74 5.43 -20.49
C LYS A 229 -4.37 6.72 -21.20
N ILE A 230 -3.23 6.74 -21.91
CA ILE A 230 -2.80 7.86 -22.75
C ILE A 230 -3.82 8.09 -23.86
N SER A 231 -4.25 7.03 -24.54
CA SER A 231 -5.21 7.10 -25.65
C SER A 231 -6.56 7.62 -25.17
N ASP A 232 -6.97 7.23 -23.96
CA ASP A 232 -8.22 7.67 -23.34
C ASP A 232 -8.13 9.06 -22.67
N GLY A 233 -6.93 9.65 -22.58
CA GLY A 233 -6.70 10.93 -21.90
C GLY A 233 -6.88 10.88 -20.39
N THR A 234 -6.79 9.70 -19.77
CA THR A 234 -7.11 9.46 -18.35
C THR A 234 -5.89 9.13 -17.48
N VAL A 235 -4.68 9.42 -17.94
CA VAL A 235 -3.43 9.14 -17.22
C VAL A 235 -3.38 9.87 -15.88
N TYR A 236 -3.45 9.10 -14.79
CA TYR A 236 -3.24 9.61 -13.44
C TYR A 236 -1.78 10.03 -13.24
N ARG A 237 -1.56 11.18 -12.58
CA ARG A 237 -0.22 11.73 -12.28
C ARG A 237 0.72 11.74 -13.49
N ARG A 238 0.22 12.15 -14.67
CA ARG A 238 1.00 12.24 -15.91
C ARG A 238 2.36 12.93 -15.76
N MET A 239 2.44 14.00 -14.97
CA MET A 239 3.71 14.70 -14.71
C MET A 239 4.76 13.79 -14.06
N GLU A 240 4.36 12.87 -13.18
CA GLU A 240 5.27 11.93 -12.54
C GLU A 240 5.84 10.91 -13.54
N TRP A 241 5.03 10.48 -14.52
CA TRP A 241 5.50 9.67 -15.64
C TRP A 241 6.54 10.40 -16.50
N GLU A 242 6.33 11.69 -16.76
CA GLU A 242 7.30 12.50 -17.50
C GLU A 242 8.60 12.73 -16.73
N ILE A 243 8.52 13.11 -15.45
CA ILE A 243 9.71 13.32 -14.62
C ILE A 243 10.49 12.02 -14.41
N SER A 244 9.81 10.88 -14.22
CA SER A 244 10.49 9.58 -14.08
C SER A 244 11.23 9.19 -15.36
N LEU A 245 10.66 9.48 -16.54
CA LEU A 245 11.33 9.30 -17.83
C LEU A 245 12.57 10.18 -17.96
N LEU A 246 12.45 11.48 -17.68
CA LEU A 246 13.58 12.42 -17.72
C LEU A 246 14.69 12.01 -16.74
N LYS A 247 14.31 11.56 -15.54
CA LYS A 247 15.24 11.05 -14.54
C LYS A 247 15.97 9.80 -15.02
N THR A 248 15.27 8.90 -15.69
CA THR A 248 15.83 7.69 -16.28
C THR A 248 16.82 8.03 -17.41
N ILE A 249 16.48 8.98 -18.28
CA ILE A 249 17.39 9.50 -19.31
C ILE A 249 18.67 10.06 -18.68
N GLU A 250 18.55 10.86 -17.62
CA GLU A 250 19.69 11.39 -16.87
C GLU A 250 20.54 10.27 -16.25
N ASN A 251 19.92 9.31 -15.55
CA ASN A 251 20.60 8.19 -14.90
C ASN A 251 21.40 7.33 -15.90
N LEU A 252 20.82 7.08 -17.07
CA LEU A 252 21.45 6.31 -18.15
C LEU A 252 22.46 7.14 -18.97
N LYS A 253 22.59 8.45 -18.68
CA LYS A 253 23.43 9.40 -19.43
C LYS A 253 23.05 9.50 -20.91
N PHE A 254 21.76 9.34 -21.19
CA PHE A 254 21.24 9.50 -22.54
C PHE A 254 21.10 10.99 -22.85
N THR A 255 21.27 11.36 -24.12
CA THR A 255 21.11 12.75 -24.56
C THR A 255 19.80 12.91 -25.30
N LEU A 256 18.92 13.73 -24.72
CA LEU A 256 17.67 14.14 -25.35
C LEU A 256 17.86 15.45 -26.11
N VAL A 257 17.73 15.41 -27.43
CA VAL A 257 17.73 16.60 -28.29
C VAL A 257 16.30 16.87 -28.77
N VAL A 258 15.74 18.00 -28.34
CA VAL A 258 14.47 18.52 -28.82
C VAL A 258 14.72 19.82 -29.57
N LYS A 259 14.41 19.82 -30.88
CA LYS A 259 14.41 21.01 -31.75
C LYS A 259 13.06 21.10 -32.46
N GLU A 260 12.77 22.25 -33.08
CA GLU A 260 11.56 22.42 -33.92
C GLU A 260 11.44 21.26 -34.92
N ASN A 261 10.39 20.44 -34.75
CA ASN A 261 10.07 19.26 -35.55
C ASN A 261 11.15 18.16 -35.61
N LEU A 262 12.13 18.15 -34.70
CA LEU A 262 13.16 17.12 -34.67
C LEU A 262 13.45 16.65 -33.24
N PHE A 263 13.16 15.37 -32.99
CA PHE A 263 13.51 14.65 -31.78
C PHE A 263 14.61 13.65 -32.08
N SER A 264 15.60 13.57 -31.21
CA SER A 264 16.59 12.50 -31.25
C SER A 264 17.04 12.17 -29.84
N LEU A 265 16.88 10.90 -29.45
CA LEU A 265 17.47 10.36 -28.25
C LEU A 265 18.77 9.66 -28.62
N PHE A 266 19.83 9.92 -27.88
CA PHE A 266 21.12 9.24 -28.04
C PHE A 266 21.44 8.47 -26.77
N ASP A 267 21.91 7.23 -26.91
CA ASP A 267 22.39 6.45 -25.78
C ASP A 267 23.71 7.01 -25.21
N SER A 268 24.24 6.37 -24.18
CA SER A 268 25.51 6.77 -23.55
C SER A 268 26.73 6.69 -24.46
N GLU A 269 26.64 5.94 -25.56
CA GLU A 269 27.71 5.81 -26.58
C GLU A 269 27.52 6.82 -27.73
N GLY A 270 26.49 7.67 -27.67
CA GLY A 270 26.16 8.62 -28.73
C GLY A 270 25.45 7.99 -29.92
N ARG A 271 24.95 6.75 -29.80
CA ARG A 271 24.17 6.10 -30.85
C ARG A 271 22.74 6.62 -30.81
N LYS A 272 22.21 7.01 -31.98
CA LYS A 272 20.83 7.49 -32.09
C LYS A 272 19.85 6.34 -31.95
N LEU A 273 18.90 6.49 -31.03
CA LEU A 273 17.76 5.62 -30.82
C LEU A 273 16.58 6.13 -31.64
N TYR A 274 15.88 5.21 -32.32
CA TYR A 274 14.72 5.50 -33.16
C TYR A 274 13.47 4.88 -32.55
N PHE A 275 12.48 5.72 -32.24
CA PHE A 275 11.18 5.32 -31.71
C PHE A 275 10.08 5.93 -32.57
N SER A 276 8.96 5.22 -32.70
CA SER A 276 7.81 5.67 -33.49
C SER A 276 6.50 5.23 -32.84
N VAL A 277 5.45 6.05 -32.98
CA VAL A 277 4.08 5.70 -32.57
C VAL A 277 3.51 4.56 -33.42
N GLU A 278 4.03 4.39 -34.65
CA GLU A 278 3.63 3.34 -35.59
C GLU A 278 4.25 1.96 -35.25
N HIS A 279 5.24 1.91 -34.36
CA HIS A 279 5.81 0.63 -33.94
C HIS A 279 4.83 -0.12 -33.03
N ASN A 280 4.81 -1.45 -33.10
CA ASN A 280 3.92 -2.28 -32.28
C ASN A 280 4.30 -2.33 -30.79
N ASN A 281 5.36 -1.63 -30.36
CA ASN A 281 5.84 -1.65 -28.99
C ASN A 281 5.12 -0.58 -28.14
N SER A 282 4.36 -1.01 -27.13
CA SER A 282 3.60 -0.12 -26.25
C SER A 282 4.49 0.84 -25.45
N ALA A 283 5.71 0.45 -25.08
CA ALA A 283 6.64 1.32 -24.37
C ALA A 283 7.13 2.48 -25.26
N GLU A 284 7.35 2.22 -26.55
CA GLU A 284 7.71 3.24 -27.53
C GLU A 284 6.58 4.23 -27.76
N LYS A 285 5.35 3.71 -27.91
CA LYS A 285 4.15 4.56 -28.04
C LYS A 285 3.98 5.45 -26.81
N ALA A 286 4.09 4.88 -25.62
CA ALA A 286 3.98 5.62 -24.36
C ALA A 286 5.06 6.70 -24.25
N LEU A 287 6.32 6.37 -24.55
CA LEU A 287 7.45 7.32 -24.56
C LEU A 287 7.15 8.49 -25.51
N MET A 288 6.74 8.19 -26.74
CA MET A 288 6.46 9.20 -27.75
C MET A 288 5.29 10.09 -27.34
N LYS A 289 4.20 9.53 -26.80
CA LYS A 289 3.03 10.30 -26.39
C LYS A 289 3.23 11.09 -25.10
N ILE A 290 4.15 10.67 -24.22
CA ILE A 290 4.55 11.44 -23.04
C ILE A 290 5.36 12.66 -23.46
N LEU A 291 6.39 12.47 -24.26
CA LEU A 291 7.27 13.57 -24.72
C LEU A 291 6.59 14.49 -25.75
N PHE A 292 5.66 13.95 -26.55
CA PHE A 292 4.99 14.66 -27.64
C PHE A 292 3.47 14.39 -27.62
N PRO A 293 2.71 15.02 -26.71
CA PRO A 293 1.27 14.81 -26.57
C PRO A 293 0.43 15.18 -27.79
N LEU A 294 0.95 16.02 -28.69
CA LEU A 294 0.22 16.55 -29.85
C LEU A 294 0.42 15.74 -31.14
N ASN A 295 1.30 14.74 -31.11
CA ASN A 295 1.41 13.73 -32.17
C ASN A 295 0.36 12.66 -32.00
#